data_AF-A0A4R8Q8M2-F1
#
_entry.id   AF-A0A4R8Q8M2-F1
#
_cell.length_a   1.000
_cell.length_b   1.000
_cell.length_c   1.000
_cell.angle_alpha   90.00
_cell.angle_beta   90.00
_cell.angle_gamma   90.00
#
_symmetry.space_group_name_H-M   'P 1'
#
loop_
_entity.id
_entity.type
_entity.pdbx_description
1 polymer ?
#
loop_
_entity_poly.entity_id
_entity_poly.type
_entity_poly.pdbx_seq_one_letter_code
_entity_poly.pdbx_strand_id
1 'polypeptide(L)'
;MAPEVIQPGAYDGGFPVTRMQDPKEKFYRHFQDEVASLQELIDGLGSVAQVGGERQDAIDHALAGISALSNEVADASDYVPTYDQRNYAQAVKALTDKLNETTTKLAPRSRFQFKSRGQGAATSGLAAPKNDPRLIVGGSLADPLPASHGGPVVAAAGAGADAQQSETTDNLGELPSFRKNYNEEMARPSSTKVRKPSFSTAKEIYIFGQRGLHIILPTSASRATSSGRLADLHGCIVDMSLALSGTTSFANLALKDIDGSLVVAGNVAGPAHITGVRDSIVVVSARQVRIHECKNVDVYLFCASHPIVEDCENMRFAPLPAAFDTPEDPVKNQWDQVDDFKWLKSEPSPNWSVLPEEERLANEIWTKTVPGERGKDLHDILKAVGIPKI
;
A
#
# COMPACT_ATOMS: atom_id res chain seq x y z
N MET A 1 -48.99 18.38 57.09
CA MET A 1 -48.04 18.81 56.04
C MET A 1 -46.68 18.98 56.67
N ALA A 2 -45.81 17.98 56.51
CA ALA A 2 -44.34 17.99 56.63
C ALA A 2 -43.92 16.52 56.85
N PRO A 3 -43.16 15.90 55.93
CA PRO A 3 -42.78 14.50 56.07
C PRO A 3 -41.42 14.30 56.75
N GLU A 4 -41.28 13.05 57.14
CA GLU A 4 -40.29 12.36 57.96
C GLU A 4 -38.97 12.13 57.21
N VAL A 5 -37.87 12.12 57.98
CA VAL A 5 -36.50 11.88 57.54
C VAL A 5 -36.22 10.37 57.51
N ILE A 6 -35.78 9.84 56.36
CA ILE A 6 -35.10 8.54 56.25
C ILE A 6 -33.92 8.66 55.26
N GLN A 7 -32.71 8.38 55.74
CA GLN A 7 -31.51 8.00 54.94
C GLN A 7 -31.31 6.46 55.07
N PRO A 8 -30.34 5.79 54.41
CA PRO A 8 -29.61 6.03 53.15
C PRO A 8 -29.71 4.80 52.19
N GLY A 9 -29.40 4.97 50.89
CA GLY A 9 -29.37 3.87 49.91
C GLY A 9 -28.09 3.89 49.09
N ALA A 10 -27.35 2.78 49.15
CA ALA A 10 -26.07 2.53 48.50
C ALA A 10 -26.11 2.71 46.97
N TYR A 11 -25.09 3.35 46.41
CA TYR A 11 -24.82 3.40 44.98
C TYR A 11 -23.81 2.30 44.64
N ASP A 12 -24.32 1.28 43.95
CA ASP A 12 -23.56 0.20 43.33
C ASP A 12 -22.84 0.69 42.06
N GLY A 13 -21.67 0.11 41.82
CA GLY A 13 -20.76 0.49 40.76
C GLY A 13 -21.22 0.00 39.39
N GLY A 14 -20.98 0.85 38.38
CA GLY A 14 -21.08 0.47 36.98
C GLY A 14 -20.04 1.25 36.18
N PHE A 15 -18.85 0.67 36.03
CA PHE A 15 -17.88 1.13 35.03
C PHE A 15 -18.52 1.04 33.63
N PRO A 16 -18.30 2.01 32.73
CA PRO A 16 -18.86 1.95 31.39
C PRO A 16 -18.21 0.80 30.61
N VAL A 17 -19.01 -0.21 30.31
CA VAL A 17 -18.66 -1.25 29.34
C VAL A 17 -18.43 -0.55 27.99
N THR A 18 -17.19 -0.55 27.52
CA THR A 18 -16.81 -0.16 26.16
C THR A 18 -17.74 -0.85 25.17
N ARG A 19 -18.59 -0.08 24.47
CA ARG A 19 -19.38 -0.57 23.34
C ARG A 19 -18.41 -1.26 22.38
N MET A 20 -18.55 -2.57 22.22
CA MET A 20 -18.01 -3.26 21.05
C MET A 20 -18.67 -2.60 19.83
N GLN A 21 -17.97 -1.71 19.13
CA GLN A 21 -18.46 -1.09 17.90
C GLN A 21 -18.85 -2.19 16.90
N ASP A 22 -20.08 -2.12 16.39
CA ASP A 22 -20.60 -3.00 15.34
C ASP A 22 -19.63 -2.96 14.15
N PRO A 23 -19.20 -4.12 13.60
CA PRO A 23 -18.39 -4.17 12.38
C PRO A 23 -18.89 -3.26 11.26
N LYS A 24 -20.21 -3.08 11.13
CA LYS A 24 -20.82 -2.17 10.15
C LYS A 24 -20.48 -0.70 10.42
N GLU A 25 -20.55 -0.29 11.68
CA GLU A 25 -20.27 1.08 12.10
C GLU A 25 -18.77 1.39 11.98
N LYS A 26 -17.90 0.41 12.27
CA LYS A 26 -16.45 0.53 12.02
C LYS A 26 -16.15 0.71 10.54
N PHE A 27 -16.71 -0.15 9.69
CA PHE A 27 -16.53 -0.07 8.25
C PHE A 27 -17.08 1.24 7.68
N TYR A 28 -18.26 1.69 8.12
CA TYR A 28 -18.83 2.96 7.68
C TYR A 28 -17.93 4.16 8.02
N ARG A 29 -17.41 4.22 9.27
CA ARG A 29 -16.51 5.30 9.69
C ARG A 29 -15.21 5.28 8.89
N HIS A 30 -14.59 4.12 8.77
CA HIS A 30 -13.39 3.92 7.97
C HIS A 30 -13.61 4.30 6.50
N PHE A 31 -14.71 3.87 5.89
CA PHE A 31 -15.07 4.24 4.52
C PHE A 31 -15.20 5.75 4.36
N GLN A 32 -15.85 6.44 5.30
CA GLN A 32 -15.99 7.91 5.27
C GLN A 32 -14.63 8.60 5.40
N ASP A 33 -13.78 8.14 6.32
CA ASP A 33 -12.44 8.69 6.56
C ASP A 33 -11.53 8.48 5.34
N GLU A 34 -11.63 7.31 4.70
CA GLU A 34 -10.85 6.97 3.51
C GLU A 34 -11.33 7.75 2.28
N VAL A 35 -12.65 7.91 2.11
CA VAL A 35 -13.21 8.80 1.08
C VAL A 35 -12.73 10.23 1.28
N ALA A 36 -12.78 10.76 2.51
CA ALA A 36 -12.33 12.12 2.81
C ALA A 36 -10.83 12.29 2.52
N SER A 37 -10.01 11.31 2.92
CA SER A 37 -8.56 11.32 2.69
C SER A 37 -8.18 11.24 1.22
N LEU A 38 -8.81 10.34 0.46
CA LEU A 38 -8.62 10.27 -1.00
C LEU A 38 -9.12 11.55 -1.65
N GLN A 39 -10.18 12.15 -1.12
CA GLN A 39 -10.71 13.39 -1.65
C GLN A 39 -9.73 14.55 -1.48
N GLU A 40 -9.15 14.70 -0.29
CA GLU A 40 -8.11 15.68 0.01
C GLU A 40 -6.85 15.45 -0.84
N LEU A 41 -6.42 14.19 -0.98
CA LEU A 41 -5.27 13.84 -1.80
C LEU A 41 -5.48 14.21 -3.28
N ILE A 42 -6.67 13.93 -3.83
CA ILE A 42 -7.04 14.33 -5.20
C ILE A 42 -7.05 15.86 -5.34
N ASP A 43 -7.60 16.58 -4.36
CA ASP A 43 -7.65 18.05 -4.37
C ASP A 43 -6.24 18.67 -4.27
N GLY A 44 -5.32 18.02 -3.55
CA GLY A 44 -3.91 18.41 -3.41
C GLY A 44 -3.03 18.13 -4.63
N LEU A 45 -3.47 17.33 -5.62
CA LEU A 45 -2.66 16.99 -6.80
C LEU A 45 -2.21 18.21 -7.61
N GLY A 46 -2.99 19.30 -7.57
CA GLY A 46 -2.67 20.55 -8.27
C GLY A 46 -1.49 21.31 -7.65
N SER A 47 -1.28 21.18 -6.35
CA SER A 47 -0.15 21.78 -5.63
C SER A 47 1.13 20.94 -5.67
N VAL A 48 1.03 19.64 -5.98
CA VAL A 48 2.21 18.77 -6.12
C VAL A 48 3.00 19.15 -7.38
N ALA A 49 4.31 19.36 -7.21
CA ALA A 49 5.21 19.71 -8.28
C ALA A 49 5.26 18.59 -9.34
N GLN A 50 5.34 18.97 -10.62
CA GLN A 50 5.52 18.00 -11.71
C GLN A 50 6.98 17.50 -11.79
N VAL A 51 7.90 18.14 -11.06
CA VAL A 51 9.34 17.84 -11.09
C VAL A 51 9.59 16.52 -10.36
N GLY A 52 10.34 15.60 -10.97
CA GLY A 52 10.79 14.38 -10.30
C GLY A 52 9.80 13.20 -10.25
N GLY A 53 8.60 13.32 -10.84
CA GLY A 53 7.61 12.24 -10.87
C GLY A 53 6.63 12.24 -9.69
N GLU A 54 6.79 13.15 -8.73
CA GLU A 54 5.98 13.22 -7.50
C GLU A 54 4.47 13.30 -7.75
N ARG A 55 4.07 14.07 -8.77
CA ARG A 55 2.65 14.14 -9.19
C ARG A 55 2.15 12.81 -9.73
N GLN A 56 2.97 12.09 -10.48
CA GLN A 56 2.60 10.78 -10.99
C GLN A 56 2.49 9.77 -9.84
N ASP A 57 3.42 9.81 -8.88
CA ASP A 57 3.38 8.95 -7.69
C ASP A 57 2.13 9.24 -6.83
N ALA A 58 1.74 10.51 -6.68
CA ALA A 58 0.51 10.89 -5.98
C ALA A 58 -0.76 10.43 -6.72
N ILE A 59 -0.77 10.50 -8.06
CA ILE A 59 -1.86 9.95 -8.88
C ILE A 59 -1.93 8.42 -8.73
N ASP A 60 -0.79 7.73 -8.79
CA ASP A 60 -0.72 6.28 -8.64
C ASP A 60 -1.15 5.84 -7.24
N HIS A 61 -0.81 6.63 -6.22
CA HIS A 61 -1.30 6.43 -4.85
C HIS A 61 -2.82 6.61 -4.74
N ALA A 62 -3.39 7.64 -5.38
CA ALA A 62 -4.83 7.85 -5.44
C ALA A 62 -5.55 6.68 -6.15
N LEU A 63 -5.01 6.21 -7.28
CA LEU A 63 -5.54 5.08 -8.04
C LEU A 63 -5.51 3.79 -7.23
N ALA A 64 -4.39 3.51 -6.56
CA ALA A 64 -4.26 2.36 -5.67
C ALA A 64 -5.26 2.44 -4.52
N GLY A 65 -5.42 3.61 -3.91
CA GLY A 65 -6.37 3.85 -2.82
C GLY A 65 -7.84 3.66 -3.23
N ILE A 66 -8.25 4.21 -4.38
CA ILE A 66 -9.61 4.02 -4.92
C ILE A 66 -9.86 2.54 -5.27
N SER A 67 -8.87 1.87 -5.86
CA SER A 67 -8.98 0.44 -6.17
C SER A 67 -9.11 -0.41 -4.90
N ALA A 68 -8.35 -0.10 -3.85
CA ALA A 68 -8.45 -0.75 -2.55
C ALA A 68 -9.84 -0.53 -1.93
N LEU A 69 -10.31 0.73 -1.89
CA LEU A 69 -11.64 1.08 -1.37
C LEU A 69 -12.77 0.38 -2.14
N SER A 70 -12.64 0.24 -3.46
CA SER A 70 -13.59 -0.53 -4.28
C SER A 70 -13.60 -2.02 -3.92
N ASN A 71 -12.44 -2.62 -3.68
CA ASN A 71 -12.32 -4.01 -3.25
C ASN A 71 -12.90 -4.21 -1.85
N GLU A 72 -12.66 -3.26 -0.94
CA GLU A 72 -13.19 -3.28 0.43
C GLU A 72 -14.72 -3.23 0.47
N VAL A 73 -15.35 -2.41 -0.38
CA VAL A 73 -16.82 -2.39 -0.51
C VAL A 73 -17.36 -3.72 -1.03
N ALA A 74 -16.63 -4.37 -1.95
CA ALA A 74 -17.00 -5.70 -2.43
C ALA A 74 -16.86 -6.75 -1.31
N ASP A 75 -15.78 -6.71 -0.54
CA ASP A 75 -15.53 -7.62 0.59
C ASP A 75 -16.51 -7.40 1.75
N ALA A 76 -16.99 -6.15 1.94
CA ALA A 76 -17.95 -5.81 2.97
C ALA A 76 -19.42 -6.09 2.58
N SER A 77 -19.67 -6.49 1.33
CA SER A 77 -21.02 -6.69 0.80
C SER A 77 -21.85 -7.76 1.53
N ASP A 78 -21.19 -8.69 2.23
CA ASP A 78 -21.85 -9.76 2.99
C ASP A 78 -22.53 -9.27 4.28
N TYR A 79 -22.04 -8.17 4.88
CA TYR A 79 -22.56 -7.66 6.16
C TYR A 79 -23.08 -6.22 6.09
N VAL A 80 -22.76 -5.48 5.03
CA VAL A 80 -23.27 -4.14 4.77
C VAL A 80 -24.65 -4.21 4.11
N PRO A 81 -25.65 -3.43 4.55
CA PRO A 81 -26.96 -3.33 3.89
C PRO A 81 -26.85 -2.91 2.42
N THR A 82 -27.72 -3.44 1.55
CA THR A 82 -27.75 -3.12 0.11
C THR A 82 -27.93 -1.63 -0.19
N TYR A 83 -28.59 -0.89 0.71
CA TYR A 83 -28.69 0.58 0.63
C TYR A 83 -27.30 1.24 0.76
N ASP A 84 -26.52 0.85 1.75
CA ASP A 84 -25.17 1.38 1.99
C ASP A 84 -24.19 0.94 0.90
N GLN A 85 -24.30 -0.30 0.41
CA GLN A 85 -23.50 -0.77 -0.74
C GLN A 85 -23.65 0.13 -1.96
N ARG A 86 -24.89 0.58 -2.27
CA ARG A 86 -25.15 1.51 -3.37
C ARG A 86 -24.52 2.87 -3.11
N ASN A 87 -24.61 3.38 -1.89
CA ASN A 87 -24.00 4.66 -1.51
C ASN A 87 -22.47 4.59 -1.63
N TYR A 88 -21.86 3.51 -1.15
CA TYR A 88 -20.41 3.30 -1.25
C TYR A 88 -19.94 3.18 -2.69
N ALA A 89 -20.64 2.40 -3.52
CA ALA A 89 -20.33 2.28 -4.95
C ALA A 89 -20.44 3.63 -5.69
N GLN A 90 -21.44 4.45 -5.33
CA GLN A 90 -21.58 5.80 -5.87
C GLN A 90 -20.43 6.72 -5.44
N ALA A 91 -19.99 6.64 -4.18
CA ALA A 91 -18.87 7.43 -3.68
C ALA A 91 -17.54 7.03 -4.34
N VAL A 92 -17.25 5.73 -4.49
CA VAL A 92 -16.05 5.23 -5.21
C VAL A 92 -16.06 5.69 -6.67
N LYS A 93 -17.22 5.65 -7.33
CA LYS A 93 -17.37 6.18 -8.70
C LYS A 93 -17.10 7.68 -8.75
N ALA A 94 -17.64 8.45 -7.81
CA ALA A 94 -17.41 9.90 -7.74
C ALA A 94 -15.92 10.25 -7.55
N LEU A 95 -15.20 9.52 -6.70
CA LEU A 95 -13.75 9.67 -6.53
C LEU A 95 -12.98 9.35 -7.82
N THR A 96 -13.38 8.27 -8.51
CA THR A 96 -12.76 7.87 -9.79
C THR A 96 -12.96 8.95 -10.86
N ASP A 97 -14.19 9.47 -10.99
CA ASP A 97 -14.51 10.53 -11.93
C ASP A 97 -13.74 11.82 -11.61
N LYS A 98 -13.63 12.18 -10.31
CA LYS A 98 -12.89 13.37 -9.88
C LYS A 98 -11.38 13.24 -10.07
N LEU A 99 -10.79 12.06 -9.85
CA LEU A 99 -9.38 11.81 -10.14
C LEU A 99 -9.10 11.91 -11.65
N ASN A 100 -9.97 11.35 -12.49
CA ASN A 100 -9.85 11.46 -13.94
C ASN A 100 -9.98 12.91 -14.41
N GLU A 101 -10.92 13.68 -13.87
CA GLU A 101 -11.08 15.11 -14.18
C GLU A 101 -9.85 15.92 -13.76
N THR A 102 -9.32 15.66 -12.56
CA THR A 102 -8.14 16.37 -12.05
C THR A 102 -6.89 16.01 -12.85
N THR A 103 -6.70 14.72 -13.18
CA THR A 103 -5.59 14.24 -14.00
C THR A 103 -5.65 14.82 -15.42
N THR A 104 -6.83 14.90 -16.03
CA THR A 104 -6.99 15.50 -17.37
C THR A 104 -6.77 17.02 -17.36
N LYS A 105 -7.16 17.72 -16.31
CA LYS A 105 -6.84 19.16 -16.12
C LYS A 105 -5.36 19.42 -15.94
N LEU A 106 -4.65 18.51 -15.25
CA LEU A 106 -3.23 18.62 -14.94
C LEU A 106 -2.32 18.00 -16.01
N ALA A 107 -2.89 17.33 -17.02
CA ALA A 107 -2.13 16.76 -18.12
C ALA A 107 -1.38 17.86 -18.90
N PRO A 108 -0.10 17.63 -19.26
CA PRO A 108 0.65 18.59 -20.05
C PRO A 108 -0.05 18.79 -21.38
N ARG A 109 -0.49 20.02 -21.66
CA ARG A 109 -1.12 20.37 -22.95
C ARG A 109 -0.16 19.98 -24.06
N SER A 110 -0.52 18.95 -24.82
CA SER A 110 0.14 18.59 -26.07
C SER A 110 0.18 19.82 -26.98
N ARG A 111 1.34 20.50 -27.02
CA ARG A 111 1.59 21.66 -27.88
C ARG A 111 2.14 21.27 -29.25
N PHE A 112 2.04 20.00 -29.63
CA PHE A 112 2.51 19.51 -30.93
C PHE A 112 1.49 18.55 -31.55
N GLN A 113 0.35 19.08 -31.98
CA GLN A 113 -0.37 18.48 -33.10
C GLN A 113 0.18 19.09 -34.39
N PHE A 114 1.11 18.37 -35.04
CA PHE A 114 1.35 18.56 -36.45
C PHE A 114 0.04 18.20 -37.17
N LYS A 115 -0.69 19.20 -37.66
CA LYS A 115 -1.78 18.99 -38.61
C LYS A 115 -1.18 18.27 -39.83
N SER A 116 -1.53 17.00 -40.05
CA SER A 116 -1.37 16.43 -41.38
C SER A 116 -2.38 17.15 -42.28
N ARG A 117 -1.87 18.02 -43.16
CA ARG A 117 -2.68 18.71 -44.14
C ARG A 117 -3.01 17.70 -45.23
N GLY A 118 -4.30 17.47 -45.43
CA GLY A 118 -4.86 16.58 -46.44
C GLY A 118 -4.36 16.87 -47.85
N GLN A 119 -4.39 15.81 -48.66
CA GLN A 119 -4.08 15.76 -50.09
C GLN A 119 -4.63 16.97 -50.85
N GLY A 120 -3.73 17.67 -51.54
CA GLY A 120 -4.03 18.64 -52.58
C GLY A 120 -2.89 18.60 -53.59
N ALA A 121 -3.16 18.05 -54.76
CA ALA A 121 -2.23 17.91 -55.87
C ALA A 121 -1.76 19.28 -56.40
N ALA A 122 -0.46 19.41 -56.67
CA ALA A 122 0.07 20.12 -57.83
C ALA A 122 1.58 19.84 -57.99
N THR A 123 1.98 19.77 -59.25
CA THR A 123 3.20 19.23 -59.86
C THR A 123 4.36 20.22 -59.92
N SER A 124 5.52 19.71 -60.39
CA SER A 124 6.77 20.34 -60.88
C SER A 124 7.83 20.69 -59.82
N GLY A 125 9.11 20.36 -59.95
CA GLY A 125 9.91 19.66 -60.96
C GLY A 125 11.40 19.84 -60.63
N LEU A 126 12.21 18.81 -60.87
CA LEU A 126 13.69 18.76 -60.86
C LEU A 126 14.46 19.03 -59.55
N ALA A 127 15.11 17.98 -59.02
CA ALA A 127 16.58 17.83 -59.09
C ALA A 127 17.04 16.65 -58.22
N ALA A 128 17.65 15.64 -58.82
CA ALA A 128 18.46 14.63 -58.12
C ALA A 128 19.94 15.03 -58.20
N PRO A 129 20.73 14.68 -57.18
CA PRO A 129 22.01 14.06 -57.50
C PRO A 129 22.38 12.87 -56.61
N LYS A 130 22.65 11.75 -57.30
CA LYS A 130 23.81 10.85 -57.20
C LYS A 130 24.15 10.19 -55.85
N ASN A 131 23.77 8.91 -55.77
CA ASN A 131 24.37 7.88 -54.91
C ASN A 131 25.80 7.54 -55.38
N ASP A 132 26.72 7.45 -54.41
CA ASP A 132 28.11 6.98 -54.56
C ASP A 132 28.15 5.44 -54.48
N PRO A 133 28.73 4.71 -55.47
CA PRO A 133 28.68 3.25 -55.53
C PRO A 133 29.98 2.62 -55.03
N ARG A 134 30.13 2.33 -53.73
CA ARG A 134 31.31 1.58 -53.24
C ARG A 134 31.15 0.62 -52.06
N LEU A 135 29.96 0.08 -51.78
CA LEU A 135 29.85 -1.11 -50.94
C LEU A 135 28.81 -2.10 -51.50
N ILE A 136 29.28 -3.01 -52.34
CA ILE A 136 28.63 -4.29 -52.64
C ILE A 136 29.46 -5.41 -51.98
N VAL A 137 28.74 -6.48 -51.63
CA VAL A 137 29.10 -7.83 -51.17
C VAL A 137 28.64 -8.00 -49.72
N GLY A 138 27.55 -8.68 -49.38
CA GLY A 138 26.76 -9.76 -50.03
C GLY A 138 26.44 -10.77 -48.92
N GLY A 139 25.35 -11.54 -48.86
CA GLY A 139 24.08 -11.64 -49.60
C GLY A 139 22.99 -12.02 -48.59
N SER A 140 21.72 -11.64 -48.80
CA SER A 140 20.74 -12.33 -49.66
C SER A 140 20.46 -13.75 -49.14
N LEU A 141 19.26 -14.19 -48.76
CA LEU A 141 17.91 -13.83 -49.20
C LEU A 141 16.91 -14.19 -48.10
N ALA A 142 16.06 -13.24 -47.72
CA ALA A 142 14.71 -13.54 -47.25
C ALA A 142 13.80 -13.04 -48.37
N ASP A 143 12.94 -13.90 -48.93
CA ASP A 143 11.58 -13.53 -49.33
C ASP A 143 10.76 -14.75 -49.77
N PRO A 144 9.43 -14.63 -49.92
CA PRO A 144 8.44 -15.21 -49.01
C PRO A 144 7.57 -16.24 -49.77
N LEU A 145 6.45 -16.72 -49.21
CA LEU A 145 5.19 -17.08 -49.92
C LEU A 145 4.17 -17.74 -48.93
N PRO A 146 2.87 -17.87 -49.30
CA PRO A 146 1.71 -17.66 -48.42
C PRO A 146 0.87 -18.94 -48.16
N ALA A 147 -0.39 -18.71 -47.76
CA ALA A 147 -1.37 -19.64 -47.23
C ALA A 147 -1.93 -20.72 -48.19
N SER A 148 -2.34 -21.83 -47.54
CA SER A 148 -3.57 -22.61 -47.73
C SER A 148 -3.49 -24.01 -48.34
N HIS A 149 -4.29 -24.87 -47.70
CA HIS A 149 -5.01 -26.06 -48.19
C HIS A 149 -4.27 -27.37 -48.49
N GLY A 150 -4.72 -28.41 -47.75
CA GLY A 150 -5.03 -29.71 -48.34
C GLY A 150 -4.20 -30.89 -47.82
N GLY A 151 -4.80 -31.71 -46.95
CA GLY A 151 -4.41 -33.14 -46.84
C GLY A 151 -4.75 -33.92 -48.14
N PRO A 152 -4.69 -35.27 -48.19
CA PRO A 152 -5.09 -36.19 -47.10
C PRO A 152 -4.32 -37.55 -47.03
N VAL A 153 -4.86 -38.45 -46.20
CA VAL A 153 -4.76 -39.95 -46.16
C VAL A 153 -3.48 -40.58 -45.60
N VAL A 154 -3.46 -41.62 -44.74
CA VAL A 154 -4.31 -42.81 -44.49
C VAL A 154 -4.08 -43.29 -43.02
N ALA A 155 -5.14 -43.56 -42.21
CA ALA A 155 -5.70 -44.88 -41.81
C ALA A 155 -4.69 -45.82 -41.08
N ALA A 156 -4.97 -46.46 -39.93
CA ALA A 156 -6.13 -47.21 -39.42
C ALA A 156 -5.84 -47.60 -37.94
N ALA A 157 -6.69 -48.17 -37.07
CA ALA A 157 -8.12 -48.37 -36.86
C ALA A 157 -8.25 -49.16 -35.53
N GLY A 158 -9.38 -49.05 -34.80
CA GLY A 158 -9.70 -50.03 -33.76
C GLY A 158 -10.76 -49.67 -32.71
N ALA A 159 -12.05 -49.71 -33.11
CA ALA A 159 -13.27 -50.09 -32.36
C ALA A 159 -13.59 -49.46 -30.96
N GLY A 160 -14.79 -48.97 -30.62
CA GLY A 160 -16.12 -48.91 -31.25
C GLY A 160 -17.22 -49.16 -30.20
N ALA A 161 -18.19 -48.24 -30.03
CA ALA A 161 -19.63 -48.48 -29.76
C ALA A 161 -20.40 -47.18 -29.42
N ASP A 162 -21.61 -47.09 -29.96
CA ASP A 162 -22.58 -45.98 -30.06
C ASP A 162 -23.21 -45.46 -28.74
N ALA A 163 -23.52 -44.16 -28.70
CA ALA A 163 -24.85 -43.63 -28.33
C ALA A 163 -24.95 -42.10 -28.59
N GLN A 164 -25.90 -41.74 -29.46
CA GLN A 164 -26.36 -40.39 -29.80
C GLN A 164 -27.29 -39.83 -28.70
N GLN A 165 -27.07 -38.60 -28.21
CA GLN A 165 -28.03 -37.47 -28.20
C GLN A 165 -27.75 -36.37 -27.16
N SER A 166 -28.13 -35.16 -27.59
CA SER A 166 -28.52 -33.96 -26.84
C SER A 166 -27.44 -33.05 -26.24
N GLU A 167 -27.31 -31.88 -26.87
CA GLU A 167 -26.78 -30.65 -26.29
C GLU A 167 -27.56 -30.26 -25.02
N THR A 168 -26.86 -30.18 -23.89
CA THR A 168 -27.30 -29.39 -22.73
C THR A 168 -26.09 -28.81 -22.00
N THR A 169 -25.86 -27.51 -22.19
CA THR A 169 -25.33 -26.55 -21.21
C THR A 169 -24.17 -26.99 -20.32
N ASP A 170 -22.93 -26.73 -20.75
CA ASP A 170 -21.77 -26.73 -19.86
C ASP A 170 -21.68 -25.36 -19.15
N ASN A 171 -22.56 -25.16 -18.16
CA ASN A 171 -22.37 -24.11 -17.15
C ASN A 171 -21.54 -24.72 -16.02
N LEU A 172 -20.22 -24.70 -16.17
CA LEU A 172 -19.31 -24.78 -15.04
C LEU A 172 -19.57 -23.54 -14.18
N GLY A 173 -20.38 -23.71 -13.14
CA GLY A 173 -20.65 -22.66 -12.17
C GLY A 173 -19.36 -22.09 -11.61
N GLU A 174 -19.23 -20.77 -11.64
CA GLU A 174 -18.22 -20.07 -10.85
C GLU A 174 -18.37 -20.49 -9.39
N LEU A 175 -17.39 -21.22 -8.89
CA LEU A 175 -17.20 -21.39 -7.46
C LEU A 175 -17.10 -20.00 -6.84
N PRO A 176 -17.89 -19.65 -5.80
CA PRO A 176 -17.76 -18.36 -5.15
C PRO A 176 -16.36 -18.28 -4.54
N SER A 177 -15.49 -17.48 -5.15
CA SER A 177 -14.21 -17.13 -4.54
C SER A 177 -14.50 -16.14 -3.41
N PHE A 178 -14.79 -16.66 -2.21
CA PHE A 178 -14.86 -15.84 -1.01
C PHE A 178 -13.49 -15.22 -0.78
N ARG A 179 -13.34 -13.92 -1.04
CA ARG A 179 -12.13 -13.18 -0.67
C ARG A 179 -12.03 -13.19 0.85
N LYS A 180 -10.89 -13.65 1.36
CA LYS A 180 -10.70 -13.85 2.80
C LYS A 180 -10.52 -12.49 3.48
N ASN A 181 -11.46 -12.07 4.32
CA ASN A 181 -11.32 -10.85 5.12
C ASN A 181 -10.34 -11.08 6.29
N TYR A 182 -9.08 -10.71 6.08
CA TYR A 182 -7.99 -10.92 7.05
C TYR A 182 -8.15 -10.07 8.32
N ASN A 183 -8.71 -8.86 8.21
CA ASN A 183 -8.85 -7.94 9.34
C ASN A 183 -9.88 -8.44 10.36
N GLU A 184 -10.98 -9.03 9.89
CA GLU A 184 -11.93 -9.72 10.76
C GLU A 184 -11.33 -10.95 11.41
N GLU A 185 -10.58 -11.77 10.66
CA GLU A 185 -9.89 -12.95 11.20
C GLU A 185 -8.94 -12.56 12.34
N MET A 186 -8.18 -11.47 12.18
CA MET A 186 -7.27 -10.96 13.20
C MET A 186 -8.01 -10.39 14.42
N ALA A 187 -9.12 -9.70 14.21
CA ALA A 187 -9.91 -9.07 15.27
C ALA A 187 -10.71 -10.07 16.13
N ARG A 188 -10.86 -11.33 15.69
CA ARG A 188 -11.55 -12.37 16.46
C ARG A 188 -10.83 -12.63 17.80
N PRO A 189 -11.58 -12.87 18.90
CA PRO A 189 -10.99 -13.22 20.19
C PRO A 189 -10.16 -14.50 20.08
N SER A 190 -8.96 -14.47 20.65
CA SER A 190 -8.05 -15.62 20.74
C SER A 190 -7.36 -15.60 22.09
N SER A 191 -6.89 -16.76 22.55
CA SER A 191 -6.09 -16.90 23.76
C SER A 191 -4.73 -16.19 23.66
N THR A 192 -4.22 -15.98 22.44
CA THR A 192 -2.96 -15.27 22.18
C THR A 192 -3.23 -13.91 21.55
N LYS A 193 -2.34 -12.93 21.77
CA LYS A 193 -2.34 -11.64 21.05
C LYS A 193 -1.50 -11.65 19.77
N VAL A 194 -0.82 -12.76 19.49
CA VAL A 194 -0.01 -12.94 18.28
C VAL A 194 -0.91 -13.42 17.13
N ARG A 195 -0.78 -12.83 15.95
CA ARG A 195 -1.49 -13.17 14.71
C ARG A 195 -0.50 -13.45 13.60
N LYS A 196 -0.74 -14.52 12.84
CA LYS A 196 0.04 -14.90 11.65
C LYS A 196 -0.90 -15.11 10.46
N PRO A 197 -1.49 -14.03 9.91
CA PRO A 197 -2.43 -14.12 8.79
C PRO A 197 -1.74 -14.64 7.52
N SER A 198 -2.47 -15.40 6.69
CA SER A 198 -1.95 -15.89 5.40
C SER A 198 -2.48 -15.06 4.24
N PHE A 199 -1.63 -14.23 3.65
CA PHE A 199 -1.97 -13.40 2.46
C PHE A 199 -1.76 -14.14 1.13
N SER A 200 -1.89 -15.47 1.13
CA SER A 200 -1.54 -16.34 -0.01
C SER A 200 -2.31 -16.05 -1.30
N THR A 201 -3.49 -15.43 -1.21
CA THR A 201 -4.37 -15.08 -2.33
C THR A 201 -4.46 -13.57 -2.56
N ALA A 202 -3.82 -12.77 -1.71
CA ALA A 202 -3.89 -11.32 -1.78
C ALA A 202 -2.83 -10.76 -2.73
N LYS A 203 -3.16 -9.66 -3.43
CA LYS A 203 -2.22 -8.90 -4.26
C LYS A 203 -1.58 -7.74 -3.51
N GLU A 204 -2.24 -7.27 -2.47
CA GLU A 204 -1.85 -6.16 -1.61
C GLU A 204 -2.06 -6.56 -0.14
N ILE A 205 -1.29 -5.94 0.76
CA ILE A 205 -1.41 -6.12 2.20
C ILE A 205 -2.11 -4.90 2.75
N TYR A 206 -3.31 -5.10 3.30
CA TYR A 206 -4.02 -4.05 4.03
C TYR A 206 -4.43 -4.50 5.43
N ILE A 207 -3.86 -3.87 6.44
CA ILE A 207 -4.14 -4.14 7.85
C ILE A 207 -4.68 -2.87 8.48
N PHE A 208 -5.88 -2.94 9.04
CA PHE A 208 -6.49 -1.76 9.64
C PHE A 208 -7.31 -2.04 10.90
N GLY A 209 -7.47 -1.01 11.74
CA GLY A 209 -8.37 -1.02 12.89
C GLY A 209 -7.96 -1.99 14.00
N GLN A 210 -6.71 -2.44 14.02
CA GLN A 210 -6.22 -3.43 14.97
C GLN A 210 -5.71 -2.75 16.24
N ARG A 211 -6.01 -3.36 17.40
CA ARG A 211 -5.60 -2.84 18.71
C ARG A 211 -4.95 -3.92 19.54
N GLY A 212 -3.77 -3.63 20.10
CA GLY A 212 -3.13 -4.52 21.06
C GLY A 212 -2.80 -5.90 20.49
N LEU A 213 -2.35 -5.98 19.23
CA LEU A 213 -1.97 -7.22 18.56
C LEU A 213 -0.52 -7.22 18.10
N HIS A 214 0.08 -8.41 18.09
CA HIS A 214 1.38 -8.66 17.46
C HIS A 214 1.15 -9.45 16.17
N ILE A 215 1.23 -8.77 15.02
CA ILE A 215 0.93 -9.29 13.70
C ILE A 215 2.24 -9.58 12.98
N ILE A 216 2.52 -10.85 12.71
CA ILE A 216 3.73 -11.28 12.00
C ILE A 216 3.30 -11.82 10.63
N LEU A 217 3.80 -11.21 9.56
CA LEU A 217 3.49 -11.66 8.21
C LEU A 217 4.39 -12.85 7.84
N PRO A 218 3.80 -14.00 7.50
CA PRO A 218 4.57 -15.15 7.03
C PRO A 218 5.11 -14.90 5.62
N THR A 219 6.10 -15.69 5.20
CA THR A 219 6.68 -15.64 3.84
C THR A 219 5.63 -15.84 2.73
N SER A 220 4.48 -16.47 3.02
CA SER A 220 3.39 -16.59 2.03
C SER A 220 2.81 -15.23 1.60
N ALA A 221 3.03 -14.18 2.38
CA ALA A 221 2.63 -12.81 2.10
C ALA A 221 3.55 -12.08 1.10
N SER A 222 4.71 -12.65 0.74
CA SER A 222 5.63 -12.08 -0.26
C SER A 222 5.04 -11.99 -1.67
N ARG A 223 3.88 -12.61 -1.91
CA ARG A 223 3.12 -12.50 -3.16
C ARG A 223 2.23 -11.27 -3.23
N ALA A 224 1.98 -10.62 -2.10
CA ALA A 224 1.08 -9.48 -1.95
C ALA A 224 1.85 -8.15 -1.96
N THR A 225 2.83 -8.02 -2.87
CA THR A 225 3.79 -6.91 -2.93
C THR A 225 3.33 -5.70 -3.75
N SER A 226 2.10 -5.71 -4.28
CA SER A 226 1.60 -4.60 -5.11
C SER A 226 1.48 -3.30 -4.31
N SER A 227 1.11 -3.39 -3.03
CA SER A 227 1.02 -2.26 -2.10
C SER A 227 0.98 -2.78 -0.66
N GLY A 228 1.63 -2.06 0.26
CA GLY A 228 1.51 -2.26 1.70
C GLY A 228 0.78 -1.08 2.34
N ARG A 229 -0.31 -1.34 3.07
CA ARG A 229 -1.12 -0.31 3.72
C ARG A 229 -1.41 -0.71 5.17
N LEU A 230 -1.09 0.17 6.11
CA LEU A 230 -1.44 0.02 7.52
C LEU A 230 -2.19 1.26 7.99
N ALA A 231 -3.37 1.08 8.59
CA ALA A 231 -4.22 2.21 9.00
C ALA A 231 -4.88 1.98 10.39
N ASP A 232 -5.06 3.03 11.20
CA ASP A 232 -5.79 2.95 12.49
C ASP A 232 -5.28 1.82 13.40
N LEU A 233 -3.97 1.79 13.68
CA LEU A 233 -3.36 0.78 14.55
C LEU A 233 -2.97 1.39 15.89
N HIS A 234 -3.33 0.73 16.99
CA HIS A 234 -3.07 1.24 18.34
C HIS A 234 -2.45 0.17 19.23
N GLY A 235 -1.26 0.41 19.77
CA GLY A 235 -0.59 -0.56 20.65
C GLY A 235 -0.21 -1.85 19.94
N CYS A 236 0.10 -1.80 18.66
CA CYS A 236 0.35 -2.98 17.82
C CYS A 236 1.83 -3.16 17.50
N ILE A 237 2.22 -4.41 17.24
CA ILE A 237 3.50 -4.73 16.60
C ILE A 237 3.15 -5.35 15.25
N VAL A 238 3.65 -4.77 14.16
CA VAL A 238 3.49 -5.34 12.81
C VAL A 238 4.87 -5.66 12.26
N ASP A 239 5.17 -6.95 12.12
CA ASP A 239 6.44 -7.44 11.57
C ASP A 239 6.22 -8.02 10.17
N MET A 240 6.70 -7.30 9.16
CA MET A 240 6.66 -7.72 7.76
C MET A 240 8.04 -8.12 7.22
N SER A 241 9.07 -8.15 8.08
CA SER A 241 10.46 -8.42 7.67
C SER A 241 10.62 -9.76 6.94
N LEU A 242 9.95 -10.81 7.41
CA LEU A 242 9.98 -12.15 6.81
C LEU A 242 9.29 -12.24 5.45
N ALA A 243 8.32 -11.37 5.19
CA ALA A 243 7.58 -11.35 3.93
C ALA A 243 8.31 -10.55 2.84
N LEU A 244 9.21 -9.65 3.25
CA LEU A 244 9.84 -8.63 2.39
C LEU A 244 11.37 -8.67 2.51
N SER A 245 11.92 -9.82 2.87
CA SER A 245 13.37 -10.05 2.91
C SER A 245 13.91 -10.36 1.51
N GLY A 246 15.10 -9.86 1.18
CA GLY A 246 15.77 -10.17 -0.09
C GLY A 246 15.13 -9.45 -1.28
N THR A 247 14.76 -10.20 -2.32
CA THR A 247 14.29 -9.65 -3.61
C THR A 247 12.80 -9.28 -3.65
N THR A 248 12.13 -9.26 -2.50
CA THR A 248 10.69 -9.00 -2.42
C THR A 248 10.47 -7.67 -1.74
N SER A 249 9.79 -6.76 -2.43
CA SER A 249 9.59 -5.39 -1.99
C SER A 249 8.22 -4.89 -2.40
N PHE A 250 7.65 -4.01 -1.59
CA PHE A 250 6.42 -3.32 -1.98
C PHE A 250 6.68 -2.32 -3.10
N ALA A 251 5.73 -2.15 -4.01
CA ALA A 251 5.80 -1.04 -4.96
C ALA A 251 5.61 0.33 -4.24
N ASN A 252 4.75 0.37 -3.22
CA ASN A 252 4.54 1.54 -2.37
C ASN A 252 4.08 1.12 -0.97
N LEU A 253 4.31 1.99 0.02
CA LEU A 253 3.89 1.80 1.40
C LEU A 253 3.09 3.02 1.89
N ALA A 254 1.99 2.78 2.59
CA ALA A 254 1.20 3.80 3.26
C ALA A 254 0.97 3.43 4.74
N LEU A 255 1.44 4.26 5.65
CA LEU A 255 1.23 4.16 7.08
C LEU A 255 0.37 5.34 7.52
N LYS A 256 -0.79 5.09 8.12
CA LYS A 256 -1.74 6.15 8.48
C LYS A 256 -2.35 5.93 9.87
N ASP A 257 -2.40 6.98 10.68
CA ASP A 257 -3.09 6.97 11.99
C ASP A 257 -2.64 5.80 12.89
N ILE A 258 -1.35 5.76 13.21
CA ILE A 258 -0.73 4.70 14.03
C ILE A 258 -0.23 5.29 15.34
N ASP A 259 -0.61 4.68 16.46
CA ASP A 259 -0.32 5.18 17.81
C ASP A 259 0.30 4.08 18.69
N GLY A 260 1.37 4.41 19.41
CA GLY A 260 2.06 3.54 20.36
C GLY A 260 2.39 2.16 19.80
N SER A 261 2.88 2.10 18.56
CA SER A 261 3.07 0.85 17.82
C SER A 261 4.49 0.72 17.25
N LEU A 262 4.90 -0.52 17.01
CA LEU A 262 6.14 -0.84 16.29
C LEU A 262 5.78 -1.42 14.92
N VAL A 263 6.28 -0.79 13.86
CA VAL A 263 6.07 -1.25 12.48
C VAL A 263 7.41 -1.57 11.83
N VAL A 264 7.65 -2.84 11.52
CA VAL A 264 8.76 -3.31 10.70
C VAL A 264 8.23 -3.55 9.28
N ALA A 265 8.35 -2.53 8.43
CA ALA A 265 7.73 -2.47 7.11
C ALA A 265 8.48 -3.21 6.01
N GLY A 266 9.78 -3.49 6.20
CA GLY A 266 10.60 -4.17 5.19
C GLY A 266 11.00 -3.25 4.02
N ASN A 267 11.22 -3.85 2.85
CA ASN A 267 11.72 -3.16 1.65
C ASN A 267 10.59 -2.60 0.77
N VAL A 268 10.77 -1.38 0.28
CA VAL A 268 9.84 -0.66 -0.59
C VAL A 268 10.60 -0.14 -1.82
N ALA A 269 10.29 -0.67 -2.99
CA ALA A 269 10.91 -0.29 -4.27
C ALA A 269 10.45 1.08 -4.80
N GLY A 270 9.56 1.76 -4.09
CA GLY A 270 9.02 3.06 -4.44
C GLY A 270 8.86 3.98 -3.22
N PRO A 271 7.82 4.83 -3.18
CA PRO A 271 7.61 5.78 -2.10
C PRO A 271 6.95 5.13 -0.87
N ALA A 272 7.37 5.58 0.30
CA ALA A 272 6.70 5.35 1.56
C ALA A 272 6.07 6.66 2.07
N HIS A 273 4.76 6.64 2.30
CA HIS A 273 4.01 7.73 2.90
C HIS A 273 3.66 7.38 4.34
N ILE A 274 4.01 8.25 5.27
CA ILE A 274 3.81 8.06 6.70
C ILE A 274 3.05 9.27 7.23
N THR A 275 1.80 9.08 7.65
CA THR A 275 0.92 10.19 8.05
C THR A 275 0.28 9.91 9.41
N GLY A 276 0.30 10.89 10.31
CA GLY A 276 -0.43 10.79 11.58
C GLY A 276 0.10 9.69 12.51
N VAL A 277 1.41 9.42 12.50
CA VAL A 277 2.04 8.41 13.37
C VAL A 277 2.54 9.05 14.66
N ARG A 278 2.23 8.45 15.82
CA ARG A 278 2.54 9.01 17.14
C ARG A 278 3.12 7.98 18.11
N ASP A 279 4.09 8.40 18.92
CA ASP A 279 4.69 7.63 20.02
C ASP A 279 5.11 6.21 19.59
N SER A 280 5.64 6.09 18.38
CA SER A 280 5.80 4.82 17.65
C SER A 280 7.20 4.67 17.08
N ILE A 281 7.54 3.44 16.68
CA ILE A 281 8.79 3.13 15.98
C ILE A 281 8.46 2.58 14.59
N VAL A 282 9.10 3.15 13.57
CA VAL A 282 8.95 2.71 12.18
C VAL A 282 10.30 2.26 11.64
N VAL A 283 10.36 1.05 11.10
CA VAL A 283 11.55 0.50 10.43
C VAL A 283 11.22 0.27 8.96
N VAL A 284 11.88 0.97 8.06
CA VAL A 284 11.58 0.93 6.62
C VAL A 284 12.82 1.14 5.77
N SER A 285 12.92 0.39 4.68
CA SER A 285 13.85 0.66 3.58
C SER A 285 13.04 1.12 2.37
N ALA A 286 13.32 2.30 1.84
CA ALA A 286 12.56 2.86 0.71
C ALA A 286 13.43 3.74 -0.19
N ARG A 287 12.98 3.97 -1.42
CA ARG A 287 13.65 4.92 -2.31
C ARG A 287 13.35 6.38 -1.96
N GLN A 288 12.13 6.64 -1.53
CA GLN A 288 11.64 7.96 -1.13
C GLN A 288 10.76 7.81 0.12
N VAL A 289 10.88 8.73 1.06
CA VAL A 289 10.05 8.75 2.27
C VAL A 289 9.47 10.14 2.49
N ARG A 290 8.15 10.22 2.65
CA ARG A 290 7.42 11.44 3.01
C ARG A 290 6.69 11.20 4.31
N ILE A 291 6.89 12.11 5.28
CA ILE A 291 6.34 12.01 6.61
C ILE A 291 5.54 13.28 6.91
N HIS A 292 4.30 13.10 7.35
CA HIS A 292 3.36 14.20 7.58
C HIS A 292 2.63 14.02 8.92
N GLU A 293 2.44 15.11 9.69
CA GLU A 293 1.65 15.10 10.94
C GLU A 293 2.09 14.05 11.99
N CYS A 294 3.39 13.73 12.04
CA CYS A 294 3.94 12.74 12.96
C CYS A 294 4.53 13.36 14.22
N LYS A 295 4.43 12.67 15.37
CA LYS A 295 4.93 13.17 16.65
C LYS A 295 5.59 12.09 17.50
N ASN A 296 6.77 12.37 18.06
CA ASN A 296 7.50 11.42 18.92
C ASN A 296 7.72 10.06 18.22
N VAL A 297 8.33 10.07 17.03
CA VAL A 297 8.52 8.84 16.25
C VAL A 297 10.00 8.60 16.01
N ASP A 298 10.43 7.38 16.33
CA ASP A 298 11.76 6.90 15.96
C ASP A 298 11.68 6.17 14.61
N VAL A 299 12.46 6.64 13.64
CA VAL A 299 12.46 6.12 12.27
C VAL A 299 13.82 5.49 11.99
N TYR A 300 13.85 4.17 11.91
CA TYR A 300 14.99 3.39 11.45
C TYR A 300 14.91 3.24 9.94
N LEU A 301 15.80 3.92 9.22
CA LEU A 301 15.60 4.22 7.82
C LEU A 301 16.82 3.84 6.95
N PHE A 302 16.51 3.23 5.82
CA PHE A 302 17.33 3.34 4.62
C PHE A 302 16.58 4.18 3.59
N CYS A 303 17.18 5.26 3.10
CA CYS A 303 16.59 6.09 2.06
C CYS A 303 17.59 6.39 0.95
N ALA A 304 17.21 6.13 -0.30
CA ALA A 304 18.02 6.48 -1.46
C ALA A 304 18.03 7.99 -1.76
N SER A 305 17.00 8.71 -1.33
CA SER A 305 16.87 10.17 -1.42
C SER A 305 16.83 10.81 -0.04
N HIS A 306 16.76 12.15 0.02
CA HIS A 306 16.46 12.85 1.25
C HIS A 306 15.03 12.51 1.71
N PRO A 307 14.82 12.11 2.98
CA PRO A 307 13.49 12.01 3.56
C PRO A 307 12.90 13.40 3.74
N ILE A 308 11.60 13.56 3.50
CA ILE A 308 10.89 14.83 3.66
C ILE A 308 9.95 14.72 4.85
N VAL A 309 10.00 15.71 5.76
CA VAL A 309 9.07 15.84 6.89
C VAL A 309 8.26 17.13 6.78
N GLU A 310 6.99 17.08 7.20
CA GLU A 310 6.07 18.21 7.21
C GLU A 310 5.11 18.09 8.41
N ASP A 311 4.85 19.20 9.11
CA ASP A 311 3.99 19.21 10.32
C ASP A 311 4.36 18.16 11.38
N CYS A 312 5.66 17.86 11.48
CA CYS A 312 6.15 16.86 12.43
C CYS A 312 6.79 17.50 13.67
N GLU A 313 6.84 16.76 14.77
CA GLU A 313 7.46 17.19 16.03
C GLU A 313 8.23 16.02 16.67
N ASN A 314 9.46 16.27 17.13
CA ASN A 314 10.27 15.27 17.83
C ASN A 314 10.44 13.97 17.03
N MET A 315 10.81 14.09 15.75
CA MET A 315 11.18 12.97 14.90
C MET A 315 12.65 12.59 15.12
N ARG A 316 12.96 11.31 15.32
CA ARG A 316 14.34 10.87 15.54
C ARG A 316 14.73 9.82 14.52
N PHE A 317 15.77 10.07 13.73
CA PHE A 317 16.18 9.19 12.64
C PHE A 317 17.40 8.36 13.02
N ALA A 318 17.43 7.10 12.60
CA ALA A 318 18.53 6.17 12.80
C ALA A 318 18.80 5.38 11.51
N PRO A 319 20.03 4.87 11.30
CA PRO A 319 20.29 3.99 10.17
C PRO A 319 19.48 2.69 10.32
N LEU A 320 19.11 2.10 9.18
CA LEU A 320 18.45 0.80 9.15
C LEU A 320 19.29 -0.27 9.90
N PRO A 321 18.67 -1.09 10.77
CA PRO A 321 19.37 -2.17 11.46
C PRO A 321 19.97 -3.18 10.47
N ALA A 322 21.16 -3.68 10.78
CA ALA A 322 21.87 -4.66 9.95
C ALA A 322 21.07 -5.95 9.68
N ALA A 323 20.11 -6.29 10.56
CA ALA A 323 19.21 -7.43 10.37
C ALA A 323 18.27 -7.27 9.15
N PHE A 324 18.05 -6.04 8.68
CA PHE A 324 17.15 -5.71 7.58
C PHE A 324 17.88 -5.12 6.38
N ASP A 325 19.21 -5.03 6.44
CA ASP A 325 20.03 -4.50 5.37
C ASP A 325 20.01 -5.46 4.17
N THR A 326 19.72 -4.93 2.98
CA THR A 326 19.70 -5.70 1.73
C THR A 326 20.94 -5.36 0.93
N PRO A 327 21.72 -6.35 0.47
CA PRO A 327 22.96 -6.13 -0.27
C PRO A 327 22.73 -5.70 -1.74
N GLU A 328 21.76 -4.82 -1.99
CA GLU A 328 21.57 -4.20 -3.30
C GLU A 328 22.68 -3.18 -3.60
N ASP A 329 22.79 -2.77 -4.87
CA ASP A 329 23.82 -1.86 -5.39
C ASP A 329 24.14 -0.69 -4.44
N PRO A 330 25.38 -0.16 -4.45
CA PRO A 330 25.85 0.86 -3.51
C PRO A 330 25.15 2.21 -3.71
N VAL A 331 23.87 2.27 -3.39
CA VAL A 331 23.07 3.48 -3.28
C VAL A 331 23.40 4.09 -1.94
N LYS A 332 23.83 5.35 -1.97
CA LYS A 332 24.16 6.08 -0.75
C LYS A 332 22.91 6.18 0.12
N ASN A 333 22.99 5.67 1.35
CA ASN A 333 21.94 5.85 2.33
C ASN A 333 21.96 7.31 2.83
N GLN A 334 20.82 8.01 2.72
CA GLN A 334 20.66 9.42 3.06
C GLN A 334 19.66 9.64 4.21
N TRP A 335 19.51 8.65 5.08
CA TRP A 335 18.60 8.67 6.23
C TRP A 335 18.79 9.87 7.19
N ASP A 336 19.98 10.47 7.22
CA ASP A 336 20.38 11.58 8.09
C ASP A 336 20.28 12.97 7.43
N GLN A 337 19.88 13.02 6.15
CA GLN A 337 19.69 14.27 5.39
C GLN A 337 18.20 14.54 5.21
N VAL A 338 17.53 14.93 6.30
CA VAL A 338 16.08 15.14 6.32
C VAL A 338 15.72 16.60 5.98
N ASP A 339 14.87 16.75 4.97
CA ASP A 339 14.35 18.05 4.55
C ASP A 339 13.03 18.35 5.28
N ASP A 340 13.01 19.39 6.12
CA ASP A 340 11.79 19.88 6.78
C ASP A 340 11.13 20.96 5.93
N PHE A 341 10.02 20.60 5.29
CA PHE A 341 9.38 21.42 4.26
C PHE A 341 8.82 22.74 4.81
N LYS A 342 8.36 22.76 6.07
CA LYS A 342 7.77 23.97 6.68
C LYS A 342 8.79 24.82 7.43
N TRP A 343 10.03 24.34 7.57
CA TRP A 343 11.10 25.09 8.22
C TRP A 343 11.88 25.97 7.22
N LEU A 344 11.38 27.18 6.98
CA LEU A 344 11.96 28.14 6.03
C LEU A 344 13.17 28.92 6.57
N LYS A 345 13.70 28.55 7.74
CA LYS A 345 14.80 29.28 8.38
C LYS A 345 16.16 28.66 8.03
N SER A 346 17.22 29.44 8.20
CA SER A 346 18.60 28.99 7.97
C SER A 346 19.18 28.14 9.10
N GLU A 347 18.54 28.16 10.28
CA GLU A 347 18.94 27.34 11.43
C GLU A 347 18.45 25.89 11.25
N PRO A 348 19.10 24.88 11.86
CA PRO A 348 18.61 23.50 11.82
C PRO A 348 17.16 23.41 12.33
N SER A 349 16.35 22.56 11.70
CA SER A 349 14.98 22.35 12.16
C SER A 349 14.99 21.72 13.56
N PRO A 350 14.17 22.21 14.50
CA PRO A 350 13.99 21.59 15.81
C PRO A 350 13.03 20.38 15.77
N ASN A 351 12.37 20.14 14.63
CA ASN A 351 11.32 19.12 14.50
C ASN A 351 11.88 17.71 14.32
N TRP A 352 13.16 17.60 13.98
CA TRP A 352 13.84 16.32 13.83
C TRP A 352 15.27 16.34 14.38
N SER A 353 15.78 15.17 14.72
CA SER A 353 17.17 14.97 15.09
C SER A 353 17.66 13.58 14.69
N VAL A 354 18.97 13.37 14.76
CA VAL A 354 19.54 12.01 14.72
C VAL A 354 19.33 11.35 16.08
N LEU A 355 18.92 10.08 16.08
CA LEU A 355 18.84 9.25 17.27
C LEU A 355 20.27 8.86 17.71
N PRO A 356 20.68 9.22 18.95
CA PRO A 356 22.00 8.89 19.49
C PRO A 356 22.25 7.38 19.51
N GLU A 357 23.50 6.95 19.35
CA GLU A 357 23.82 5.53 19.19
C GLU A 357 23.50 4.71 20.45
N GLU A 358 23.63 5.33 21.61
CA GLU A 358 23.33 4.78 22.92
C GLU A 358 21.83 4.58 23.17
N GLU A 359 20.97 5.32 22.46
CA GLU A 359 19.51 5.19 22.54
C GLU A 359 18.95 4.26 21.46
N ARG A 360 19.78 3.82 20.50
CA ARG A 360 19.36 2.88 19.46
C ARG A 360 19.10 1.50 20.05
N LEU A 361 18.09 0.82 19.51
CA LEU A 361 17.76 -0.54 19.91
C LEU A 361 18.86 -1.51 19.51
N ALA A 362 19.26 -2.35 20.46
CA ALA A 362 20.27 -3.37 20.24
C ALA A 362 19.84 -4.39 19.16
N ASN A 363 20.81 -4.94 18.41
CA ASN A 363 20.52 -5.86 17.31
C ASN A 363 19.75 -7.13 17.74
N GLU A 364 19.87 -7.53 19.00
CA GLU A 364 19.13 -8.67 19.56
C GLU A 364 17.62 -8.42 19.61
N ILE A 365 17.18 -7.17 19.74
CA ILE A 365 15.76 -6.81 19.73
C ILE A 365 15.14 -7.19 18.38
N TRP A 366 15.79 -6.82 17.28
CA TRP A 366 15.32 -7.07 15.92
C TRP A 366 15.33 -8.56 15.55
N THR A 367 16.31 -9.31 16.04
CA THR A 367 16.52 -10.71 15.63
C THR A 367 15.88 -11.75 16.56
N LYS A 368 15.66 -11.42 17.83
CA LYS A 368 15.13 -12.35 18.84
C LYS A 368 13.78 -11.90 19.38
N THR A 369 13.70 -10.65 19.85
CA THR A 369 12.53 -10.16 20.60
C THR A 369 11.33 -9.87 19.70
N VAL A 370 11.50 -9.05 18.65
CA VAL A 370 10.42 -8.65 17.74
C VAL A 370 9.80 -9.84 17.00
N PRO A 371 10.55 -10.82 16.47
CA PRO A 371 9.95 -11.98 15.78
C PRO A 371 9.15 -12.95 16.68
N GLY A 372 9.11 -12.69 18.00
CA GLY A 372 8.36 -13.49 18.97
C GLY A 372 9.26 -14.40 19.82
N GLU A 373 10.08 -13.80 20.68
CA GLU A 373 10.88 -14.51 21.68
C GLU A 373 10.00 -15.33 22.63
N ARG A 374 10.45 -16.56 22.96
CA ARG A 374 9.69 -17.45 23.85
C ARG A 374 9.48 -16.80 25.22
N GLY A 375 8.22 -16.72 25.64
CA GLY A 375 7.84 -16.23 26.96
C GLY A 375 7.63 -14.72 27.07
N LYS A 376 7.88 -13.95 25.99
CA LYS A 376 7.53 -12.53 25.94
C LYS A 376 6.18 -12.34 25.26
N ASP A 377 5.31 -11.55 25.88
CA ASP A 377 4.06 -11.13 25.25
C ASP A 377 4.22 -9.80 24.50
N LEU A 378 3.13 -9.32 23.89
CA LEU A 378 3.10 -8.03 23.19
C LEU A 378 3.63 -6.88 24.06
N HIS A 379 3.24 -6.85 25.33
CA HIS A 379 3.56 -5.75 26.23
C HIS A 379 5.03 -5.77 26.64
N ASP A 380 5.58 -6.96 26.87
CA ASP A 380 7.01 -7.14 27.12
C ASP A 380 7.86 -6.63 25.96
N ILE A 381 7.42 -6.90 24.71
CA ILE A 381 8.12 -6.44 23.51
C ILE A 381 8.02 -4.92 23.36
N LEU A 382 6.81 -4.34 23.48
CA LEU A 382 6.62 -2.87 23.40
C LEU A 382 7.45 -2.15 24.46
N LYS A 383 7.49 -2.68 25.68
CA LYS A 383 8.33 -2.15 26.76
C LYS A 383 9.82 -2.27 26.45
N ALA A 384 10.26 -3.40 25.88
CA ALA A 384 11.66 -3.61 25.52
C ALA A 384 12.14 -2.65 24.42
N VAL A 385 11.23 -2.17 23.56
CA VAL A 385 11.53 -1.17 22.54
C VAL A 385 11.29 0.27 22.99
N GLY A 386 10.89 0.48 24.25
CA GLY A 386 10.70 1.83 24.81
C GLY A 386 9.35 2.48 24.52
N ILE A 387 8.39 1.74 23.95
CA ILE A 387 7.03 2.26 23.70
C ILE A 387 6.21 2.12 24.99
N PRO A 388 5.65 3.23 25.52
CA PRO A 388 4.89 3.21 26.76
C PRO A 388 3.58 2.44 26.63
N LYS A 389 3.02 2.03 27.77
CA LYS A 389 1.71 1.38 27.82
C LYS A 389 0.62 2.40 27.46
N ILE A 390 -0.12 2.14 26.38
CA ILE A 390 -1.40 2.82 26.08
C ILE A 390 -2.51 2.27 26.98
#